data_AF-A0A6P9DZB7-F1
#
_entry.id   AF-A0A6P9DZB7-F1
#
_cell.length_a   1.000
_cell.length_b   1.000
_cell.length_c   1.000
_cell.angle_alpha   90.00
_cell.angle_beta   90.00
_cell.angle_gamma   90.00
#
_symmetry.space_group_name_H-M   'P 1'
#
loop_
_entity.id
_entity.type
_entity.pdbx_description
1 polymer ?
#
loop_
_entity_poly.entity_id
_entity_poly.type
_entity_poly.pdbx_seq_one_letter_code
_entity_poly.pdbx_strand_id
1 'polypeptide(L)'
;MGSAECQPLLHGLYAHNRISDLSSDAIEESLEHRPLEFRLWLRLVAWESRILWLLSWASIVVELCNYMLSFVTLIFSGHLGTLELAGASIASVGMQGLAYGIMLGMASAVQTVCGQAYGAKKYPAMGIICQKAIILHLGAAVLLTFLYWYSGPILIAIGQSESIAEQGQIFAHGLIPQLYAFAIYCPMQRFLQAQNIVNPLAFMSCGVFLLHILLSWLVVYVLDYGLLGAALTQSFSWWILVFVTSLYILLSPSCKETWTGFSIQAFKGIWPYLKITVASAVMLCLEIWYSQGLVLISGLLPNPTISLDSISVCMNYLNWDIEFMLGLSAATSVRVSNELGAGHAKVAKFSVLVVNATTILISTVFSIIVLVFRVALSRLFTSDAEVIEAVSNLTPLLAISVFLNGIQPILSGVAIGSGWQSVVAYVNLATYYLIGLPIGCVLGFKTSLGVTGIWWGLVIGVFLQTVTLIILTARTDWNIEVQKATERLKKSAEDDTLDLVVATK
;
A
#
# COMPACT_ATOMS: atom_id res chain seq x y z
N MET A 1 -9.54 34.22 -45.13
CA MET A 1 -9.46 33.85 -43.71
C MET A 1 -10.00 32.43 -43.59
N GLY A 2 -9.14 31.45 -43.85
CA GLY A 2 -9.51 30.03 -43.88
C GLY A 2 -9.11 29.36 -42.58
N SER A 3 -9.99 28.52 -42.07
CA SER A 3 -9.79 27.63 -40.92
C SER A 3 -8.52 26.80 -41.11
N ALA A 4 -7.57 26.92 -40.18
CA ALA A 4 -6.45 26.00 -40.08
C ALA A 4 -7.00 24.61 -39.71
N GLU A 5 -6.88 23.68 -40.64
CA GLU A 5 -7.25 22.27 -40.48
C GLU A 5 -6.48 21.63 -39.33
N CYS A 6 -7.18 21.29 -38.26
CA CYS A 6 -6.72 20.36 -37.22
C CYS A 6 -6.83 18.91 -37.72
N GLN A 7 -6.23 18.60 -38.88
CA GLN A 7 -6.17 17.26 -39.47
C GLN A 7 -4.80 16.55 -39.50
N PRO A 8 -3.63 17.18 -39.26
CA PRO A 8 -2.37 16.46 -39.47
C PRO A 8 -2.03 15.43 -38.37
N LEU A 9 -2.47 15.62 -37.11
CA LEU A 9 -2.14 14.74 -35.98
C LEU A 9 -2.94 13.43 -35.96
N LEU A 10 -4.25 13.49 -36.21
CA LEU A 10 -5.10 12.31 -36.31
C LEU A 10 -4.62 11.39 -37.45
N HIS A 11 -4.27 11.94 -38.61
CA HIS A 11 -3.74 11.15 -39.72
C HIS A 11 -2.38 10.51 -39.39
N GLY A 12 -1.55 11.20 -38.59
CA GLY A 12 -0.29 10.67 -38.05
C GLY A 12 -0.47 9.46 -37.12
N LEU A 13 -1.50 9.44 -36.27
CA LEU A 13 -1.81 8.31 -35.36
C LEU A 13 -2.31 7.07 -36.12
N TYR A 14 -3.03 7.26 -37.21
CA TYR A 14 -3.46 6.17 -38.10
C TYR A 14 -2.31 5.64 -38.97
N ALA A 15 -1.36 6.51 -39.37
CA ALA A 15 -0.22 6.16 -40.20
C ALA A 15 1.00 5.61 -39.42
N HIS A 16 1.13 5.93 -38.12
CA HIS A 16 2.24 5.43 -37.29
C HIS A 16 1.98 4.01 -36.77
N ASN A 17 2.88 3.10 -37.15
CA ASN A 17 2.96 1.74 -36.60
C ASN A 17 3.48 1.70 -35.13
N ARG A 18 3.76 2.83 -34.49
CA ARG A 18 4.35 2.90 -33.14
C ARG A 18 3.64 3.90 -32.22
N ILE A 19 2.41 3.56 -31.82
CA ILE A 19 1.74 4.22 -30.68
C ILE A 19 2.54 4.04 -29.38
N SER A 20 3.43 3.04 -29.32
CA SER A 20 4.33 2.80 -28.19
C SER A 20 5.24 3.96 -27.82
N ASP A 21 5.51 4.88 -28.75
CA ASP A 21 6.55 5.91 -28.60
C ASP A 21 5.94 7.32 -28.44
N LEU A 22 4.61 7.43 -28.33
CA LEU A 22 3.90 8.70 -28.15
C LEU A 22 3.98 9.21 -26.71
N SER A 23 4.11 10.54 -26.56
CA SER A 23 4.03 11.20 -25.26
C SER A 23 2.58 11.28 -24.76
N SER A 24 2.42 11.42 -23.44
CA SER A 24 1.10 11.65 -22.83
C SER A 24 0.42 12.91 -23.40
N ASP A 25 1.17 13.96 -23.78
CA ASP A 25 0.59 15.18 -24.37
C ASP A 25 -0.15 14.88 -25.68
N ALA A 26 0.46 14.08 -26.57
CA ALA A 26 -0.14 13.71 -27.85
C ALA A 26 -1.42 12.86 -27.65
N ILE A 27 -1.45 12.04 -26.60
CA ILE A 27 -2.60 11.20 -26.28
C ILE A 27 -3.71 12.01 -25.60
N GLU A 28 -3.38 12.99 -24.76
CA GLU A 28 -4.34 13.93 -24.17
C GLU A 28 -5.12 14.68 -25.28
N GLU A 29 -4.42 15.18 -26.30
CA GLU A 29 -5.01 15.84 -27.47
C GLU A 29 -5.85 14.86 -28.31
N SER A 30 -5.37 13.62 -28.47
CA SER A 30 -6.12 12.57 -29.19
C SER A 30 -7.43 12.21 -28.49
N LEU A 31 -7.43 12.15 -27.16
CA LEU A 31 -8.60 11.82 -26.34
C LEU A 31 -9.65 12.95 -26.33
N GLU A 32 -9.29 14.16 -26.75
CA GLU A 32 -10.21 15.29 -26.93
C GLU A 32 -11.22 15.04 -28.06
N HIS A 33 -10.77 14.38 -29.13
CA HIS A 33 -11.53 14.22 -30.36
C HIS A 33 -12.26 12.86 -30.36
N ARG A 34 -13.45 12.81 -29.74
CA ARG A 34 -14.35 11.63 -29.75
C ARG A 34 -15.36 11.71 -30.91
N PRO A 35 -15.77 10.58 -31.53
CA PRO A 35 -15.47 9.19 -31.18
C PRO A 35 -14.20 8.64 -31.82
N LEU A 36 -13.49 7.77 -31.09
CA LEU A 36 -12.30 7.04 -31.58
C LEU A 36 -12.71 5.71 -32.21
N GLU A 37 -12.03 5.29 -33.29
CA GLU A 37 -12.21 3.95 -33.86
C GLU A 37 -11.78 2.85 -32.89
N PHE A 38 -12.46 1.70 -32.92
CA PHE A 38 -12.18 0.57 -32.03
C PHE A 38 -10.72 0.08 -32.09
N ARG A 39 -10.11 0.04 -33.27
CA ARG A 39 -8.70 -0.36 -33.44
C ARG A 39 -7.75 0.62 -32.75
N LEU A 40 -8.01 1.92 -32.84
CA LEU A 40 -7.22 2.94 -32.18
C LEU A 40 -7.39 2.86 -30.66
N TRP A 41 -8.61 2.63 -30.18
CA TRP A 41 -8.89 2.41 -28.76
C TRP A 41 -8.10 1.24 -28.18
N LEU A 42 -8.07 0.08 -28.86
CA LEU A 42 -7.26 -1.08 -28.42
C LEU A 42 -5.77 -0.75 -28.34
N ARG A 43 -5.23 0.02 -29.29
CA ARG A 43 -3.82 0.43 -29.26
C ARG A 43 -3.52 1.38 -28.09
N LEU A 44 -4.44 2.28 -27.77
CA LEU A 44 -4.32 3.15 -26.59
C LEU A 44 -4.35 2.34 -25.29
N VAL A 45 -5.25 1.34 -25.19
CA VAL A 45 -5.30 0.43 -24.04
C VAL A 45 -3.98 -0.33 -23.89
N ALA A 46 -3.41 -0.83 -25.00
CA ALA A 46 -2.12 -1.52 -24.99
C ALA A 46 -0.95 -0.61 -24.57
N TRP A 47 -0.96 0.65 -25.01
CA TRP A 47 0.03 1.65 -24.60
C TRP A 47 -0.04 1.94 -23.10
N GLU A 48 -1.24 2.24 -22.60
CA GLU A 48 -1.43 2.55 -21.18
C GLU A 48 -1.13 1.33 -20.31
N SER A 49 -1.57 0.13 -20.73
CA SER A 49 -1.28 -1.12 -20.04
C SER A 49 0.22 -1.39 -19.95
N ARG A 50 1.00 -1.10 -21.01
CA ARG A 50 2.46 -1.22 -20.97
C ARG A 50 3.08 -0.31 -19.91
N ILE A 51 2.66 0.95 -19.84
CA ILE A 51 3.20 1.92 -18.86
C ILE A 51 2.84 1.48 -17.44
N LEU A 52 1.58 1.10 -17.21
CA LEU A 52 1.13 0.58 -15.92
C LEU A 52 1.96 -0.64 -15.53
N TRP A 53 2.12 -1.63 -16.40
CA TRP A 53 2.88 -2.83 -16.07
C TRP A 53 4.35 -2.55 -15.75
N LEU A 54 5.00 -1.62 -16.47
CA LEU A 54 6.37 -1.20 -16.18
C LEU A 54 6.53 -0.64 -14.75
N LEU A 55 5.47 -0.03 -14.20
CA LEU A 55 5.44 0.46 -12.83
C LEU A 55 5.00 -0.61 -11.81
N SER A 56 3.99 -1.39 -12.18
CA SER A 56 3.31 -2.34 -11.30
C SER A 56 4.18 -3.52 -10.94
N TRP A 57 4.89 -4.14 -11.90
CA TRP A 57 5.65 -5.36 -11.62
C TRP A 57 6.69 -5.14 -10.53
N ALA A 58 7.43 -4.03 -10.62
CA ALA A 58 8.47 -3.70 -9.68
C ALA A 58 7.89 -3.30 -8.32
N SER A 59 6.77 -2.56 -8.31
CA SER A 59 6.07 -2.22 -7.07
C SER A 59 5.51 -3.46 -6.36
N ILE A 60 4.92 -4.41 -7.10
CA ILE A 60 4.48 -5.72 -6.57
C ILE A 60 5.66 -6.47 -5.93
N VAL A 61 6.80 -6.54 -6.63
CA VAL A 61 8.00 -7.21 -6.11
C VAL A 61 8.49 -6.55 -4.82
N VAL A 62 8.48 -5.22 -4.74
CA VAL A 62 8.86 -4.50 -3.52
C VAL A 62 7.94 -4.86 -2.35
N GLU A 63 6.62 -4.77 -2.53
CA GLU A 63 5.67 -5.08 -1.44
C GLU A 63 5.77 -6.56 -1.01
N LEU A 64 5.85 -7.49 -1.97
CA LEU A 64 6.04 -8.92 -1.66
C LEU A 64 7.35 -9.17 -0.91
N CYS A 65 8.49 -8.64 -1.37
CA CYS A 65 9.78 -8.86 -0.70
C CYS A 65 9.80 -8.25 0.70
N ASN A 66 9.19 -7.09 0.90
CA ASN A 66 9.09 -6.44 2.21
C ASN A 66 8.23 -7.27 3.18
N TYR A 67 7.07 -7.75 2.71
CA TYR A 67 6.21 -8.65 3.49
C TYR A 67 6.94 -9.96 3.84
N MET A 68 7.72 -10.49 2.90
CA MET A 68 8.51 -11.72 3.11
C MET A 68 9.56 -11.60 4.22
N LEU A 69 10.05 -10.40 4.56
CA LEU A 69 10.93 -10.22 5.72
C LEU A 69 10.21 -10.63 7.02
N SER A 70 8.96 -10.19 7.20
CA SER A 70 8.16 -10.56 8.37
C SER A 70 7.75 -12.02 8.34
N PHE A 71 7.33 -12.52 7.17
CA PHE A 71 6.93 -13.92 7.00
C PHE A 71 8.08 -14.90 7.34
N VAL A 72 9.28 -14.66 6.82
CA VAL A 72 10.46 -15.47 7.12
C VAL A 72 10.83 -15.39 8.60
N THR A 73 10.79 -14.19 9.19
CA THR A 73 11.09 -14.03 10.63
C THR A 73 10.13 -14.87 11.48
N LEU A 74 8.83 -14.88 11.17
CA LEU A 74 7.86 -15.72 11.87
C LEU A 74 8.12 -17.22 11.69
N ILE A 75 8.53 -17.67 10.50
CA ILE A 75 8.91 -19.08 10.29
C ILE A 75 10.08 -19.47 11.21
N PHE A 76 11.13 -18.65 11.27
CA PHE A 76 12.27 -18.92 12.16
C PHE A 76 11.87 -18.87 13.64
N SER A 77 11.02 -17.92 14.05
CA SER A 77 10.45 -17.90 15.40
C SER A 77 9.63 -19.17 15.71
N GLY A 78 8.94 -19.73 14.70
CA GLY A 78 8.24 -21.01 14.78
C GLY A 78 9.10 -22.19 15.18
N HIS A 79 10.36 -22.20 14.71
CA HIS A 79 11.31 -23.26 15.03
C HIS A 79 11.96 -23.11 16.41
N LEU A 80 11.86 -21.94 17.04
CA LEU A 80 12.31 -21.75 18.43
C LEU A 80 11.32 -22.39 19.41
N GLY A 81 10.03 -22.32 19.10
CA GLY A 81 8.98 -22.98 19.88
C GLY A 81 7.60 -22.36 19.63
N THR A 82 6.57 -23.06 20.11
CA THR A 82 5.18 -22.64 19.94
C THR A 82 4.84 -21.38 20.72
N LEU A 83 5.48 -21.18 21.89
CA LEU A 83 5.27 -19.99 22.73
C LEU A 83 5.93 -18.75 22.11
N GLU A 84 7.14 -18.91 21.59
CA GLU A 84 7.92 -17.89 20.89
C GLU A 84 7.19 -17.44 19.63
N LEU A 85 6.66 -18.39 18.85
CA LEU A 85 5.83 -18.09 17.68
C LEU A 85 4.57 -17.31 18.05
N ALA A 86 3.88 -17.71 19.12
CA ALA A 86 2.67 -17.02 19.56
C ALA A 86 2.98 -15.56 19.95
N GLY A 87 4.05 -15.34 20.73
CA GLY A 87 4.53 -14.01 21.09
C GLY A 87 4.95 -13.17 19.88
N ALA A 88 5.75 -13.74 18.97
CA ALA A 88 6.17 -13.05 17.74
C ALA A 88 4.99 -12.71 16.83
N SER A 89 4.04 -13.64 16.67
CA SER A 89 2.87 -13.46 15.82
C SER A 89 1.98 -12.33 16.33
N ILE A 90 1.70 -12.28 17.64
CA ILE A 90 0.86 -11.21 18.20
C ILE A 90 1.55 -9.84 18.15
N ALA A 91 2.86 -9.80 18.39
CA ALA A 91 3.63 -8.56 18.26
C ALA A 91 3.73 -8.10 16.79
N SER A 92 3.94 -9.03 15.84
CA SER A 92 4.00 -8.74 14.41
C SER A 92 2.64 -8.28 13.87
N VAL A 93 1.57 -9.05 14.08
CA VAL A 93 0.24 -8.70 13.56
C VAL A 93 -0.33 -7.47 14.28
N GLY A 94 -0.22 -7.43 15.61
CA GLY A 94 -0.84 -6.40 16.44
C GLY A 94 -0.08 -5.08 16.47
N MET A 95 1.24 -5.11 16.72
CA MET A 95 2.03 -3.88 16.94
C MET A 95 2.80 -3.44 15.70
N GLN A 96 3.48 -4.38 15.04
CA GLN A 96 4.18 -4.11 13.79
C GLN A 96 3.22 -3.78 12.67
N GLY A 97 2.12 -4.53 12.51
CA GLY A 97 1.07 -4.25 11.55
C GLY A 97 0.43 -2.87 11.75
N LEU A 98 0.17 -2.48 13.01
CA LEU A 98 -0.32 -1.15 13.36
C LEU A 98 0.65 -0.05 12.92
N ALA A 99 1.91 -0.17 13.31
CA ALA A 99 2.93 0.80 12.98
C ALA A 99 3.18 0.90 11.47
N TYR A 100 3.28 -0.24 10.78
CA TYR A 100 3.48 -0.28 9.35
C TYR A 100 2.30 0.34 8.60
N GLY A 101 1.06 0.08 9.01
CA GLY A 101 -0.13 0.72 8.43
C GLY A 101 -0.12 2.25 8.58
N ILE A 102 0.28 2.77 9.75
CA ILE A 102 0.45 4.21 9.95
C ILE A 102 1.55 4.77 9.05
N MET A 103 2.74 4.13 9.02
CA MET A 103 3.87 4.60 8.22
C MET A 103 3.58 4.56 6.72
N LEU A 104 2.96 3.49 6.22
CA LEU A 104 2.54 3.36 4.83
C LEU A 104 1.48 4.39 4.48
N GLY A 105 0.50 4.58 5.37
CA GLY A 105 -0.54 5.60 5.27
C GLY A 105 0.01 7.01 5.15
N MET A 106 0.91 7.40 6.05
CA MET A 106 1.61 8.68 6.00
C MET A 106 2.45 8.83 4.72
N ALA A 107 3.11 7.77 4.27
CA ALA A 107 3.95 7.79 3.08
C ALA A 107 3.14 7.98 1.78
N SER A 108 1.87 7.57 1.73
CA SER A 108 1.02 7.80 0.57
C SER A 108 0.75 9.29 0.27
N ALA A 109 0.90 10.18 1.26
CA ALA A 109 0.91 11.62 1.04
C ALA A 109 2.12 12.06 0.19
N VAL A 110 3.30 11.45 0.42
CA VAL A 110 4.50 11.68 -0.42
C VAL A 110 4.19 11.34 -1.86
N GLN A 111 3.54 10.19 -2.09
CA GLN A 111 3.21 9.72 -3.43
C GLN A 111 2.29 10.68 -4.19
N THR A 112 1.35 11.33 -3.50
CA THR A 112 0.47 12.35 -4.08
C THR A 112 1.25 13.59 -4.48
N VAL A 113 1.97 14.17 -3.51
CA VAL A 113 2.59 15.50 -3.69
C VAL A 113 3.84 15.41 -4.56
N CYS A 114 4.69 14.40 -4.35
CA CYS A 114 5.86 14.16 -5.20
C CYS A 114 5.46 13.75 -6.62
N GLY A 115 4.42 12.93 -6.80
CA GLY A 115 3.97 12.55 -8.15
C GLY A 115 3.40 13.73 -8.93
N GLN A 116 2.55 14.55 -8.28
CA GLN A 116 2.08 15.79 -8.90
C GLN A 116 3.22 16.76 -9.20
N ALA A 117 4.20 16.89 -8.29
CA ALA A 117 5.38 17.71 -8.54
C ALA A 117 6.24 17.18 -9.69
N TYR A 118 6.39 15.86 -9.81
CA TYR A 118 7.13 15.21 -10.90
C TYR A 118 6.45 15.46 -12.24
N GLY A 119 5.13 15.26 -12.32
CA GLY A 119 4.32 15.57 -13.51
C GLY A 119 4.43 17.03 -13.94
N ALA A 120 4.42 17.96 -12.96
CA ALA A 120 4.58 19.39 -13.19
C ALA A 120 6.04 19.83 -13.43
N LYS A 121 6.99 18.89 -13.50
CA LYS A 121 8.44 19.12 -13.66
C LYS A 121 9.04 20.02 -12.57
N LYS A 122 8.47 19.98 -11.36
CA LYS A 122 8.97 20.68 -10.16
C LYS A 122 9.91 19.77 -9.36
N TYR A 123 10.94 19.25 -10.01
CA TYR A 123 11.83 18.23 -9.46
C TYR A 123 12.46 18.59 -8.10
N PRO A 124 13.02 19.80 -7.88
CA PRO A 124 13.66 20.11 -6.60
C PRO A 124 12.71 20.06 -5.40
N ALA A 125 11.41 20.31 -5.59
CA ALA A 125 10.43 20.26 -4.52
C ALA A 125 10.26 18.84 -3.95
N MET A 126 10.49 17.80 -4.76
CA MET A 126 10.33 16.41 -4.35
C MET A 126 11.26 16.03 -3.20
N GLY A 127 12.52 16.44 -3.23
CA GLY A 127 13.49 16.20 -2.17
C GLY A 127 13.08 16.86 -0.86
N ILE A 128 12.55 18.10 -0.92
CA ILE A 128 12.03 18.82 0.24
C ILE A 128 10.82 18.12 0.85
N ILE A 129 9.88 17.66 0.01
CA ILE A 129 8.70 16.90 0.44
C ILE A 129 9.12 15.59 1.14
N CYS A 130 10.09 14.87 0.56
CA CYS A 130 10.61 13.64 1.15
C CYS A 130 11.22 13.90 2.54
N GLN A 131 12.06 14.93 2.68
CA GLN A 131 12.65 15.30 3.97
C GLN A 131 11.59 15.69 5.01
N LYS A 132 10.60 16.49 4.61
CA LYS A 132 9.46 16.87 5.45
C LYS A 132 8.67 15.65 5.92
N ALA A 133 8.45 14.69 5.02
CA ALA A 133 7.79 13.44 5.34
C ALA A 133 8.59 12.61 6.36
N ILE A 134 9.91 12.46 6.18
CA ILE A 134 10.77 11.75 7.13
C ILE A 134 10.68 12.38 8.53
N ILE A 135 10.70 13.72 8.64
CA ILE A 135 10.55 14.41 9.93
C ILE A 135 9.23 14.03 10.61
N LEU A 136 8.11 14.06 9.87
CA LEU A 136 6.81 13.69 10.43
C LEU A 136 6.72 12.21 10.81
N HIS A 137 7.29 11.33 9.99
CA HIS A 137 7.31 9.89 10.29
C HIS A 137 8.17 9.58 11.52
N LEU A 138 9.31 10.25 11.70
CA LEU A 138 10.14 10.12 12.89
C LEU A 138 9.37 10.58 14.14
N GLY A 139 8.60 11.66 14.04
CA GLY A 139 7.69 12.08 15.11
C GLY A 139 6.65 11.01 15.46
N ALA A 140 6.00 10.41 14.46
CA ALA A 140 5.07 9.31 14.66
C ALA A 140 5.75 8.06 15.25
N ALA A 141 6.98 7.74 14.80
CA ALA A 141 7.76 6.62 15.33
C ALA A 141 8.05 6.80 16.82
N VAL A 142 8.44 8.01 17.26
CA VAL A 142 8.65 8.31 18.69
C VAL A 142 7.38 8.04 19.52
N LEU A 143 6.21 8.44 19.01
CA LEU A 143 4.94 8.17 19.70
C LEU A 143 4.63 6.67 19.75
N LEU A 144 4.88 5.94 18.66
CA LEU A 144 4.64 4.50 18.56
C LEU A 144 5.66 3.66 19.36
N THR A 145 6.86 4.18 19.65
CA THR A 145 7.84 3.49 20.51
C THR A 145 7.26 3.19 21.90
N PHE A 146 6.36 4.04 22.42
CA PHE A 146 5.67 3.78 23.69
C PHE A 146 4.90 2.46 23.65
N LEU A 147 4.17 2.19 22.56
CA LEU A 147 3.42 0.93 22.37
C LEU A 147 4.36 -0.28 22.37
N TYR A 148 5.53 -0.17 21.75
CA TYR A 148 6.51 -1.25 21.66
C TYR A 148 7.18 -1.50 23.00
N TRP A 149 7.53 -0.43 23.72
CA TRP A 149 8.21 -0.52 25.01
C TRP A 149 7.33 -1.18 26.07
N TYR A 150 6.05 -0.79 26.12
CA TYR A 150 5.05 -1.31 27.06
C TYR A 150 4.18 -2.44 26.47
N SER A 151 4.68 -3.11 25.45
CA SER A 151 4.01 -4.21 24.74
C SER A 151 3.49 -5.31 25.68
N GLY A 152 4.30 -5.78 26.62
CA GLY A 152 3.91 -6.84 27.59
C GLY A 152 2.66 -6.47 28.41
N PRO A 153 2.69 -5.37 29.20
CA PRO A 153 1.51 -4.90 29.93
C PRO A 153 0.29 -4.64 29.04
N ILE A 154 0.48 -4.13 27.82
CA ILE A 154 -0.62 -3.89 26.87
C ILE A 154 -1.23 -5.21 26.41
N LEU A 155 -0.41 -6.22 26.11
CA LEU A 155 -0.87 -7.56 25.72
C LEU A 155 -1.66 -8.22 26.86
N ILE A 156 -1.21 -8.09 28.10
CA ILE A 156 -1.96 -8.57 29.28
C ILE A 156 -3.29 -7.82 29.41
N ALA A 157 -3.30 -6.50 29.22
CA ALA A 157 -4.51 -5.68 29.33
C ALA A 157 -5.58 -6.04 28.28
N ILE A 158 -5.19 -6.53 27.10
CA ILE A 158 -6.12 -7.03 26.07
C ILE A 158 -6.46 -8.52 26.24
N GLY A 159 -6.02 -9.16 27.33
CA GLY A 159 -6.43 -10.51 27.73
C GLY A 159 -5.49 -11.64 27.33
N GLN A 160 -4.24 -11.35 26.92
CA GLN A 160 -3.25 -12.40 26.65
C GLN A 160 -2.68 -12.98 27.95
N SER A 161 -2.23 -14.24 27.90
CA SER A 161 -1.52 -14.84 29.04
C SER A 161 -0.18 -14.15 29.29
N GLU A 162 0.28 -14.15 30.54
CA GLU A 162 1.56 -13.55 30.92
C GLU A 162 2.73 -14.11 30.10
N SER A 163 2.74 -15.42 29.85
CA SER A 163 3.78 -16.09 29.05
C SER A 163 3.84 -15.64 27.59
N ILE A 164 2.68 -15.44 26.94
CA ILE A 164 2.63 -14.94 25.56
C ILE A 164 3.00 -13.46 25.53
N ALA A 165 2.53 -12.69 26.51
CA ALA A 165 2.83 -11.27 26.63
C ALA A 165 4.34 -11.02 26.84
N GLU A 166 5.02 -11.86 27.61
CA GLU A 166 6.47 -11.81 27.80
C GLU A 166 7.23 -12.04 26.48
N GLN A 167 6.90 -13.11 25.74
CA GLN A 167 7.53 -13.36 24.43
C GLN A 167 7.20 -12.26 23.41
N GLY A 168 5.96 -11.78 23.41
CA GLY A 168 5.54 -10.65 22.58
C GLY A 168 6.32 -9.37 22.91
N GLN A 169 6.65 -9.15 24.18
CA GLN A 169 7.46 -8.00 24.59
C GLN A 169 8.91 -8.11 24.13
N ILE A 170 9.53 -9.27 24.30
CA ILE A 170 10.89 -9.53 23.81
C ILE A 170 10.98 -9.27 22.30
N PHE A 171 10.02 -9.80 21.54
CA PHE A 171 9.97 -9.60 20.10
C PHE A 171 9.74 -8.12 19.74
N ALA A 172 8.75 -7.47 20.37
CA ALA A 172 8.44 -6.06 20.13
C ALA A 172 9.64 -5.14 20.44
N HIS A 173 10.40 -5.38 21.51
CA HIS A 173 11.62 -4.63 21.81
C HIS A 173 12.66 -4.76 20.69
N GLY A 174 12.84 -5.97 20.14
CA GLY A 174 13.71 -6.21 18.99
C GLY A 174 13.26 -5.52 17.70
N LEU A 175 11.98 -5.16 17.59
CA LEU A 175 11.41 -4.41 16.45
C LEU A 175 11.47 -2.88 16.59
N ILE A 176 11.87 -2.33 17.74
CA ILE A 176 11.98 -0.88 17.90
C ILE A 176 12.89 -0.24 16.83
N PRO A 177 14.07 -0.78 16.49
CA PRO A 177 14.90 -0.19 15.44
C PRO A 177 14.22 -0.24 14.06
N GLN A 178 13.41 -1.27 13.77
CA GLN A 178 12.62 -1.36 12.54
C GLN A 178 11.63 -0.20 12.41
N LEU A 179 10.98 0.21 13.51
CA LEU A 179 10.01 1.31 13.51
C LEU A 179 10.63 2.61 12.97
N TYR A 180 11.87 2.91 13.37
CA TYR A 180 12.61 4.06 12.84
C TYR A 180 13.09 3.84 11.41
N ALA A 181 13.42 2.60 11.03
CA ALA A 181 13.72 2.28 9.64
C ALA A 181 12.51 2.52 8.72
N PHE A 182 11.30 2.13 9.13
CA PHE A 182 10.06 2.45 8.39
C PHE A 182 9.88 3.95 8.21
N ALA A 183 10.13 4.73 9.26
CA ALA A 183 9.95 6.17 9.22
C ALA A 183 10.84 6.87 8.18
N ILE A 184 11.99 6.29 7.85
CA ILE A 184 12.91 6.80 6.83
C ILE A 184 12.64 6.14 5.47
N TYR A 185 12.49 4.82 5.44
CA TYR A 185 12.35 4.04 4.22
C TYR A 185 11.04 4.33 3.48
N CYS A 186 9.89 4.34 4.16
CA CYS A 186 8.60 4.49 3.50
C CYS A 186 8.51 5.80 2.69
N PRO A 187 8.93 6.98 3.22
CA PRO A 187 9.04 8.19 2.41
C PRO A 187 10.00 8.08 1.22
N MET A 188 11.18 7.49 1.40
CA MET A 188 12.18 7.32 0.33
C MET A 188 11.67 6.41 -0.79
N GLN A 189 11.00 5.32 -0.44
CA GLN A 189 10.35 4.42 -1.39
C GLN A 189 9.36 5.19 -2.25
N ARG A 190 8.46 5.97 -1.62
CA ARG A 190 7.43 6.75 -2.34
C ARG A 190 8.04 7.90 -3.16
N PHE A 191 9.12 8.50 -2.69
CA PHE A 191 9.90 9.49 -3.44
C PHE A 191 10.46 8.90 -4.74
N LEU A 192 11.09 7.72 -4.69
CA LEU A 192 11.62 7.04 -5.87
C LEU A 192 10.52 6.54 -6.81
N GLN A 193 9.42 5.98 -6.26
CA GLN A 193 8.28 5.53 -7.05
C GLN A 193 7.60 6.67 -7.81
N ALA A 194 7.43 7.84 -7.19
CA ALA A 194 6.79 9.00 -7.81
C ALA A 194 7.48 9.46 -9.12
N GLN A 195 8.80 9.32 -9.20
CA GLN A 195 9.61 9.61 -10.38
C GLN A 195 9.83 8.40 -11.31
N ASN A 196 9.03 7.34 -11.17
CA ASN A 196 9.10 6.10 -11.96
C ASN A 196 10.39 5.29 -11.78
N ILE A 197 11.15 5.51 -10.69
CA ILE A 197 12.33 4.70 -10.36
C ILE A 197 11.90 3.50 -9.52
N VAL A 198 11.31 2.51 -10.18
CA VAL A 198 10.75 1.33 -9.53
C VAL A 198 11.66 0.09 -9.62
N ASN A 199 12.38 -0.11 -10.72
CA ASN A 199 13.21 -1.31 -10.90
C ASN A 199 14.38 -1.38 -9.90
N PRO A 200 15.12 -0.28 -9.63
CA PRO A 200 16.17 -0.32 -8.62
C PRO A 200 15.62 -0.65 -7.23
N LEU A 201 14.44 -0.11 -6.87
CA LEU A 201 13.76 -0.46 -5.63
C LEU A 201 13.49 -1.96 -5.54
N ALA A 202 12.91 -2.55 -6.59
CA ALA A 202 12.61 -3.98 -6.64
C ALA A 202 13.87 -4.83 -6.46
N PHE A 203 14.95 -4.53 -7.19
CA PHE A 203 16.20 -5.27 -7.06
C PHE A 203 16.86 -5.13 -5.68
N MET A 204 16.82 -3.94 -5.09
CA MET A 204 17.28 -3.73 -3.71
C MET A 204 16.45 -4.54 -2.70
N SER A 205 15.11 -4.50 -2.81
CA SER A 205 14.22 -5.30 -1.97
C SER A 205 14.44 -6.80 -2.11
N CYS A 206 14.59 -7.32 -3.33
CA CYS A 206 14.96 -8.71 -3.54
C CYS A 206 16.31 -9.07 -2.92
N GLY A 207 17.33 -8.23 -3.12
CA GLY A 207 18.66 -8.46 -2.56
C GLY A 207 18.66 -8.51 -1.03
N VAL A 208 17.95 -7.57 -0.39
CA VAL A 208 17.80 -7.57 1.08
C VAL A 208 16.99 -8.78 1.55
N PHE A 209 15.93 -9.17 0.85
CA PHE A 209 15.16 -10.37 1.19
C PHE A 209 16.03 -11.65 1.17
N LEU A 210 16.82 -11.86 0.12
CA LEU A 210 17.71 -13.02 0.04
C LEU A 210 18.77 -13.02 1.15
N LEU A 211 19.32 -11.84 1.44
CA LEU A 211 20.25 -11.67 2.56
C LEU A 211 19.56 -11.92 3.90
N HIS A 212 18.32 -11.48 4.07
CA HIS A 212 17.54 -11.69 5.29
C HIS A 212 17.34 -13.18 5.58
N ILE A 213 17.04 -14.02 4.59
CA ILE A 213 16.96 -15.49 4.78
C ILE A 213 18.26 -16.04 5.37
N LEU A 214 19.40 -15.65 4.78
CA LEU A 214 20.72 -16.10 5.23
C LEU A 214 21.03 -15.63 6.65
N LEU A 215 20.75 -14.36 6.95
CA LEU A 215 21.00 -13.77 8.27
C LEU A 215 20.08 -14.39 9.33
N SER A 216 18.80 -14.61 9.03
CA SER A 216 17.86 -15.26 9.95
C SER A 216 18.29 -16.69 10.26
N TRP A 217 18.74 -17.45 9.26
CA TRP A 217 19.32 -18.77 9.48
C TRP A 217 20.56 -18.71 10.38
N LEU A 218 21.50 -17.81 10.09
CA LEU A 218 22.72 -17.66 10.87
C LEU A 218 22.41 -17.30 12.33
N VAL A 219 21.57 -16.29 12.56
CA VAL A 219 21.30 -15.76 13.90
C VAL A 219 20.49 -16.74 14.75
N VAL A 220 19.53 -17.45 14.15
CA VAL A 220 18.64 -18.35 14.88
C VAL A 220 19.27 -19.73 15.08
N TYR A 221 19.89 -20.33 14.06
CA TYR A 221 20.39 -21.70 14.16
C TYR A 221 21.88 -21.84 14.48
N VAL A 222 22.71 -20.88 14.06
CA VAL A 222 24.17 -20.98 14.26
C VAL A 222 24.60 -20.22 15.51
N LEU A 223 24.07 -19.02 15.71
CA LEU A 223 24.42 -18.15 16.84
C LEU A 223 23.51 -18.34 18.05
N ASP A 224 22.34 -18.98 17.87
CA ASP A 224 21.37 -19.27 18.94
C ASP A 224 20.95 -18.03 19.74
N TYR A 225 20.70 -16.91 19.06
CA TYR A 225 20.28 -15.65 19.71
C TYR A 225 18.77 -15.58 20.02
N GLY A 226 18.05 -16.69 19.83
CA GLY A 226 16.64 -16.84 20.18
C GLY A 226 15.71 -15.80 19.54
N LEU A 227 14.60 -15.54 20.22
CA LEU A 227 13.49 -14.73 19.71
C LEU A 227 13.88 -13.25 19.49
N LEU A 228 14.67 -12.69 20.41
CA LEU A 228 15.18 -11.32 20.28
C LEU A 228 16.11 -11.21 19.06
N GLY A 229 16.97 -12.21 18.84
CA GLY A 229 17.84 -12.29 17.66
C GLY A 229 17.07 -12.27 16.35
N ALA A 230 15.97 -13.03 16.26
CA ALA A 230 15.09 -13.04 15.09
C ALA A 230 14.49 -11.63 14.83
N ALA A 231 13.94 -10.98 15.85
CA ALA A 231 13.39 -9.63 15.74
C ALA A 231 14.44 -8.58 15.35
N LEU A 232 15.63 -8.62 15.95
CA LEU A 232 16.73 -7.70 15.62
C LEU A 232 17.26 -7.92 14.20
N THR A 233 17.26 -9.16 13.70
CA THR A 233 17.66 -9.47 12.32
C THR A 233 16.68 -8.88 11.31
N GLN A 234 15.38 -8.93 11.62
CA GLN A 234 14.35 -8.26 10.84
C GLN A 234 14.58 -6.74 10.83
N SER A 235 14.75 -6.13 12.01
CA SER A 235 15.08 -4.71 12.16
C SER A 235 16.30 -4.30 11.35
N PHE A 236 17.37 -5.10 11.42
CA PHE A 236 18.60 -4.88 10.68
C PHE A 236 18.37 -4.89 9.16
N SER A 237 17.55 -5.81 8.67
CA SER A 237 17.23 -5.90 7.24
C SER A 237 16.51 -4.65 6.72
N TRP A 238 15.62 -4.06 7.51
CA TRP A 238 14.99 -2.78 7.19
C TRP A 238 15.97 -1.61 7.21
N TRP A 239 16.97 -1.62 8.09
CA TRP A 239 18.05 -0.64 8.04
C TRP A 239 18.93 -0.80 6.81
N ILE A 240 19.20 -2.04 6.36
CA ILE A 240 19.89 -2.25 5.07
C ILE A 240 19.09 -1.60 3.95
N LEU A 241 17.77 -1.77 3.89
CA LEU A 241 16.90 -1.09 2.92
C LEU A 241 17.04 0.43 2.99
N VAL A 242 17.05 1.01 4.19
CA VAL A 242 17.32 2.45 4.39
C VAL A 242 18.67 2.85 3.80
N PHE A 243 19.75 2.12 4.12
CA PHE A 243 21.09 2.45 3.67
C PHE A 243 21.25 2.33 2.15
N VAL A 244 20.84 1.21 1.55
CA VAL A 244 20.99 1.02 0.09
C VAL A 244 20.14 2.01 -0.70
N THR A 245 18.93 2.32 -0.22
CA THR A 245 18.04 3.31 -0.85
C THR A 245 18.61 4.72 -0.71
N SER A 246 19.17 5.06 0.46
CA SER A 246 19.83 6.36 0.69
C SER A 246 21.03 6.53 -0.24
N LEU A 247 21.88 5.50 -0.35
CA LEU A 247 23.02 5.52 -1.28
C LEU A 247 22.55 5.69 -2.72
N TYR A 248 21.48 5.01 -3.13
CA TYR A 248 20.92 5.19 -4.47
C TYR A 248 20.44 6.63 -4.70
N ILE A 249 19.71 7.22 -3.76
CA ILE A 249 19.23 8.61 -3.84
C ILE A 249 20.39 9.61 -3.93
N LEU A 250 21.45 9.41 -3.15
CA LEU A 250 22.58 10.33 -3.09
C LEU A 250 23.54 10.21 -4.28
N LEU A 251 23.72 9.00 -4.84
CA LEU A 251 24.75 8.72 -5.83
C LEU A 251 24.21 8.58 -7.27
N SER A 252 22.94 8.24 -7.45
CA SER A 252 22.38 8.00 -8.78
C SER A 252 22.19 9.30 -9.56
N PRO A 253 22.64 9.37 -10.83
CA PRO A 253 22.35 10.50 -11.71
C PRO A 253 20.85 10.77 -11.89
N SER A 254 20.02 9.72 -11.75
CA SER A 254 18.56 9.81 -11.91
C SER A 254 17.88 10.64 -10.83
N CYS A 255 18.51 10.81 -9.66
CA CYS A 255 17.98 11.58 -8.54
C CYS A 255 18.59 12.98 -8.45
N LYS A 256 19.49 13.36 -9.37
CA LYS A 256 20.27 14.60 -9.26
C LYS A 256 19.41 15.87 -9.28
N GLU A 257 18.33 15.87 -10.05
CA GLU A 257 17.41 17.02 -10.13
C GLU A 257 16.34 17.01 -9.04
N THR A 258 16.03 15.84 -8.49
CA THR A 258 14.96 15.66 -7.49
C THR A 258 15.48 15.69 -6.06
N TRP A 259 16.76 15.38 -5.84
CA TRP A 259 17.45 15.45 -4.55
C TRP A 259 18.60 16.46 -4.61
N THR A 260 18.35 17.68 -4.12
CA THR A 260 19.33 18.78 -4.11
C THR A 260 20.06 18.92 -2.77
N GLY A 261 20.07 17.87 -1.94
CA GLY A 261 20.65 17.88 -0.59
C GLY A 261 19.68 18.26 0.52
N PHE A 262 20.17 18.24 1.76
CA PHE A 262 19.37 18.58 2.94
C PHE A 262 19.07 20.08 2.99
N SER A 263 17.83 20.43 3.36
CA SER A 263 17.38 21.82 3.39
C SER A 263 16.52 22.10 4.62
N ILE A 264 16.72 23.28 5.22
CA ILE A 264 15.90 23.79 6.33
C ILE A 264 14.44 24.01 5.89
N GLN A 265 14.17 24.14 4.58
CA GLN A 265 12.81 24.21 4.04
C GLN A 265 11.95 22.98 4.40
N ALA A 266 12.57 21.83 4.71
CA ALA A 266 11.85 20.66 5.18
C ALA A 266 11.04 20.91 6.47
N PHE A 267 11.47 21.86 7.31
CA PHE A 267 10.78 22.25 8.55
C PHE A 267 9.71 23.33 8.34
N LYS A 268 9.65 23.94 7.14
CA LYS A 268 8.71 25.01 6.81
C LYS A 268 7.43 24.46 6.19
N GLY A 269 6.30 25.15 6.39
CA GLY A 269 5.01 24.74 5.82
C GLY A 269 4.64 23.29 6.20
N ILE A 270 4.97 22.84 7.41
CA ILE A 270 4.76 21.45 7.83
C ILE A 270 3.29 21.17 8.14
N TRP A 271 2.54 22.18 8.60
CA TRP A 271 1.15 22.03 9.02
C TRP A 271 0.19 21.66 7.88
N PRO A 272 0.21 22.32 6.70
CA PRO A 272 -0.58 21.88 5.55
C PRO A 272 -0.26 20.44 5.13
N TYR A 273 1.02 20.08 5.11
CA TYR A 273 1.47 18.73 4.74
C TYR A 273 1.05 17.69 5.79
N LEU A 274 1.11 18.04 7.08
CA LEU A 274 0.66 17.19 8.17
C LEU A 274 -0.83 16.85 8.03
N LYS A 275 -1.70 17.80 7.65
CA LYS A 275 -3.13 17.50 7.43
C LYS A 275 -3.37 16.42 6.38
N ILE A 276 -2.65 16.50 5.25
CA ILE A 276 -2.72 15.48 4.18
C ILE A 276 -2.17 14.16 4.69
N THR A 277 -1.05 14.20 5.40
CA THR A 277 -0.38 13.04 5.99
C THR A 277 -1.28 12.31 6.99
N VAL A 278 -1.95 13.03 7.88
CA VAL A 278 -2.89 12.44 8.86
C VAL A 278 -4.10 11.84 8.15
N ALA A 279 -4.71 12.54 7.19
CA ALA A 279 -5.84 12.00 6.43
C ALA A 279 -5.47 10.70 5.70
N SER A 280 -4.27 10.66 5.12
CA SER A 280 -3.72 9.49 4.42
C SER A 280 -3.42 8.34 5.37
N ALA A 281 -2.87 8.64 6.56
CA ALA A 281 -2.65 7.68 7.63
C ALA A 281 -3.96 7.04 8.09
N VAL A 282 -4.96 7.87 8.40
CA VAL A 282 -6.28 7.40 8.86
C VAL A 282 -6.96 6.54 7.79
N MET A 283 -6.94 6.96 6.52
CA MET A 283 -7.54 6.21 5.42
C MET A 283 -7.02 4.76 5.35
N LEU A 284 -5.70 4.59 5.28
CA LEU A 284 -5.08 3.25 5.17
C LEU A 284 -5.13 2.46 6.48
N CYS A 285 -5.04 3.12 7.64
CA CYS A 285 -5.20 2.43 8.93
C CYS A 285 -6.61 1.85 9.10
N LEU A 286 -7.65 2.61 8.76
CA LEU A 286 -9.03 2.13 8.81
C LEU A 286 -9.25 0.91 7.90
N GLU A 287 -8.53 0.83 6.78
CA GLU A 287 -8.61 -0.30 5.85
C GLU A 287 -7.89 -1.53 6.41
N ILE A 288 -6.63 -1.38 6.81
CA ILE A 288 -5.80 -2.49 7.32
C ILE A 288 -6.37 -3.02 8.64
N TRP A 289 -6.75 -2.14 9.56
CA TRP A 289 -7.21 -2.54 10.89
C TRP A 289 -8.62 -3.10 10.89
N TYR A 290 -9.42 -2.84 9.86
CA TYR A 290 -10.73 -3.44 9.73
C TYR A 290 -10.62 -4.96 9.60
N SER A 291 -9.76 -5.45 8.69
CA SER A 291 -9.51 -6.88 8.52
C SER A 291 -8.92 -7.52 9.78
N GLN A 292 -7.93 -6.86 10.40
CA GLN A 292 -7.29 -7.36 11.63
C GLN A 292 -8.25 -7.40 12.82
N GLY A 293 -9.08 -6.37 12.97
CA GLY A 293 -10.09 -6.30 14.03
C GLY A 293 -11.13 -7.41 13.93
N LEU A 294 -11.58 -7.75 12.71
CA LEU A 294 -12.52 -8.85 12.51
C LEU A 294 -11.91 -10.22 12.80
N VAL A 295 -10.62 -10.42 12.48
CA VAL A 295 -9.89 -11.64 12.88
C VAL A 295 -9.82 -11.75 14.41
N LEU A 296 -9.48 -10.66 15.10
CA LEU A 296 -9.44 -10.65 16.56
C LEU A 296 -10.80 -10.99 17.19
N ILE A 297 -11.88 -10.42 16.65
CA ILE A 297 -13.25 -10.69 17.11
C ILE A 297 -13.65 -12.15 16.86
N SER A 298 -13.16 -12.78 15.79
CA SER A 298 -13.44 -14.20 15.51
C SER A 298 -12.89 -15.15 16.58
N GLY A 299 -11.82 -14.76 17.29
CA GLY A 299 -11.27 -15.50 18.42
C GLY A 299 -12.18 -15.58 19.65
N LEU A 300 -13.26 -14.78 19.69
CA LEU A 300 -14.22 -14.76 20.79
C LEU A 300 -15.39 -15.75 20.59
N LEU A 301 -15.37 -16.56 19.52
CA LEU A 301 -16.44 -17.51 19.19
C LEU A 301 -16.36 -18.83 20.02
N PRO A 302 -17.49 -19.56 20.22
CA PRO A 302 -17.57 -20.73 21.12
C PRO A 302 -16.75 -21.99 20.73
N ASN A 303 -16.06 -22.00 19.58
CA ASN A 303 -15.11 -23.04 19.15
C ASN A 303 -13.89 -22.38 18.49
N PRO A 304 -12.98 -21.78 19.28
CA PRO A 304 -11.96 -20.89 18.75
C PRO A 304 -10.90 -21.63 17.93
N THR A 305 -10.54 -22.88 18.25
CA THR A 305 -9.39 -23.56 17.61
C THR A 305 -9.58 -23.76 16.10
N ILE A 306 -10.59 -24.53 15.67
CA ILE A 306 -10.85 -24.77 14.23
C ILE A 306 -11.19 -23.47 13.49
N SER A 307 -11.91 -22.57 14.17
CA SER A 307 -12.28 -21.25 13.65
C SER A 307 -11.06 -20.37 13.37
N LEU A 308 -10.12 -20.31 14.32
CA LEU A 308 -8.90 -19.53 14.25
C LEU A 308 -7.90 -20.14 13.26
N ASP A 309 -7.77 -21.46 13.22
CA ASP A 309 -6.87 -22.13 12.28
C ASP A 309 -7.36 -21.91 10.85
N SER A 310 -8.64 -22.13 10.59
CA SER A 310 -9.21 -21.98 9.25
C SER A 310 -9.23 -20.52 8.76
N ILE A 311 -9.56 -19.56 9.63
CA ILE A 311 -9.50 -18.13 9.28
C ILE A 311 -8.05 -17.68 9.06
N SER A 312 -7.09 -18.18 9.85
CA SER A 312 -5.67 -17.81 9.71
C SER A 312 -5.09 -18.29 8.39
N VAL A 313 -5.42 -19.51 7.95
CA VAL A 313 -5.02 -20.01 6.61
C VAL A 313 -5.60 -19.13 5.52
N CYS A 314 -6.87 -18.78 5.62
CA CYS A 314 -7.51 -17.93 4.62
C CYS A 314 -6.94 -16.51 4.60
N MET A 315 -6.71 -15.92 5.77
CA MET A 315 -6.14 -14.57 5.91
C MET A 315 -4.70 -14.53 5.41
N ASN A 316 -3.94 -15.61 5.52
CA ASN A 316 -2.63 -15.71 4.87
C ASN A 316 -2.77 -15.53 3.36
N TYR A 317 -3.63 -16.32 2.68
CA TYR A 317 -3.86 -16.15 1.25
C TYR A 317 -4.37 -14.75 0.89
N LEU A 318 -5.23 -14.17 1.72
CA LEU A 318 -5.72 -12.80 1.54
C LEU A 318 -4.62 -11.75 1.69
N ASN A 319 -3.66 -11.94 2.60
CA ASN A 319 -2.51 -11.05 2.76
C ASN A 319 -1.62 -11.09 1.51
N TRP A 320 -1.33 -12.27 0.97
CA TRP A 320 -0.57 -12.41 -0.28
C TRP A 320 -1.25 -11.68 -1.46
N ASP A 321 -2.57 -11.80 -1.56
CA ASP A 321 -3.37 -11.07 -2.55
C ASP A 321 -3.31 -9.56 -2.32
N ILE A 322 -3.46 -9.10 -1.07
CA ILE A 322 -3.37 -7.68 -0.72
C ILE A 322 -2.00 -7.09 -1.08
N GLU A 323 -0.88 -7.76 -0.79
CA GLU A 323 0.46 -7.24 -1.14
C GLU A 323 0.62 -7.07 -2.65
N PHE A 324 0.09 -8.01 -3.44
CA PHE A 324 0.05 -7.89 -4.89
C PHE A 324 -0.79 -6.67 -5.33
N MET A 325 -1.98 -6.49 -4.72
CA MET A 325 -2.88 -5.39 -5.06
C MET A 325 -2.37 -4.03 -4.57
N LEU A 326 -1.62 -3.97 -3.46
CA LEU A 326 -0.94 -2.77 -2.99
C LEU A 326 0.16 -2.33 -3.95
N GLY A 327 0.91 -3.26 -4.53
CA GLY A 327 1.88 -2.96 -5.59
C GLY A 327 1.22 -2.33 -6.84
N LEU A 328 0.08 -2.85 -7.27
CA LEU A 328 -0.72 -2.27 -8.36
C LEU A 328 -1.33 -0.91 -7.98
N SER A 329 -1.80 -0.77 -6.74
CA SER A 329 -2.32 0.49 -6.19
C SER A 329 -1.26 1.58 -6.17
N ALA A 330 -0.02 1.23 -5.78
CA ALA A 330 1.12 2.13 -5.82
C ALA A 330 1.39 2.60 -7.26
N ALA A 331 1.49 1.69 -8.22
CA ALA A 331 1.69 2.06 -9.63
C ALA A 331 0.55 2.95 -10.18
N THR A 332 -0.70 2.62 -9.84
CA THR A 332 -1.88 3.40 -10.20
C THR A 332 -1.79 4.83 -9.66
N SER A 333 -1.46 4.96 -8.38
CA SER A 333 -1.33 6.25 -7.73
C SER A 333 -0.21 7.10 -8.33
N VAL A 334 0.95 6.50 -8.66
CA VAL A 334 2.04 7.20 -9.38
C VAL A 334 1.57 7.68 -10.75
N ARG A 335 0.93 6.79 -11.53
CA ARG A 335 0.46 7.13 -12.87
C ARG A 335 -0.54 8.28 -12.85
N VAL A 336 -1.55 8.19 -11.98
CA VAL A 336 -2.59 9.22 -11.84
C VAL A 336 -2.01 10.54 -11.33
N SER A 337 -1.15 10.54 -10.31
CA SER A 337 -0.57 11.78 -9.78
C SER A 337 0.36 12.47 -10.78
N ASN A 338 1.15 11.72 -11.54
CA ASN A 338 2.02 12.25 -12.59
C ASN A 338 1.20 12.91 -13.71
N GLU A 339 0.15 12.25 -14.20
CA GLU A 339 -0.69 12.80 -15.27
C GLU A 339 -1.50 14.02 -14.80
N LEU A 340 -2.02 14.00 -13.56
CA LEU A 340 -2.68 15.18 -12.99
C LEU A 340 -1.71 16.36 -12.80
N GLY A 341 -0.47 16.08 -12.37
CA GLY A 341 0.58 17.09 -12.24
C GLY A 341 1.01 17.69 -13.58
N ALA A 342 1.00 16.88 -14.64
CA ALA A 342 1.30 17.30 -16.01
C ALA A 342 0.14 18.07 -16.67
N GLY A 343 -1.06 18.03 -16.09
CA GLY A 343 -2.25 18.67 -16.64
C GLY A 343 -3.07 17.79 -17.60
N HIS A 344 -2.83 16.48 -17.62
CA HIS A 344 -3.48 15.52 -18.51
C HIS A 344 -4.70 14.86 -17.85
N ALA A 345 -5.82 15.58 -17.82
CA ALA A 345 -7.06 15.11 -17.20
C ALA A 345 -7.61 13.86 -17.89
N LYS A 346 -7.55 13.79 -19.24
CA LYS A 346 -8.14 12.68 -20.01
C LYS A 346 -7.25 11.44 -19.94
N VAL A 347 -5.92 11.58 -19.99
CA VAL A 347 -4.99 10.47 -19.78
C VAL A 347 -5.17 9.92 -18.37
N ALA A 348 -5.21 10.76 -17.33
CA ALA A 348 -5.45 10.29 -15.96
C ALA A 348 -6.76 9.47 -15.86
N LYS A 349 -7.87 9.97 -16.42
CA LYS A 349 -9.14 9.23 -16.48
C LYS A 349 -9.01 7.91 -17.25
N PHE A 350 -8.27 7.91 -18.35
CA PHE A 350 -8.05 6.73 -19.17
C PHE A 350 -7.20 5.68 -18.44
N SER A 351 -6.14 6.09 -17.76
CA SER A 351 -5.31 5.24 -16.88
C SER A 351 -6.16 4.52 -15.85
N VAL A 352 -7.08 5.24 -15.19
CA VAL A 352 -8.00 4.66 -14.20
C VAL A 352 -8.87 3.57 -14.81
N LEU A 353 -9.41 3.79 -16.01
CA LEU A 353 -10.24 2.80 -16.69
C LEU A 353 -9.43 1.55 -17.07
N VAL A 354 -8.23 1.73 -17.63
CA VAL A 354 -7.37 0.63 -18.07
C VAL A 354 -6.90 -0.20 -16.89
N VAL A 355 -6.48 0.44 -15.78
CA VAL A 355 -5.99 -0.30 -14.62
C VAL A 355 -7.10 -1.09 -13.94
N ASN A 356 -8.29 -0.49 -13.72
CA ASN A 356 -9.42 -1.21 -13.13
C ASN A 356 -9.86 -2.41 -13.99
N ALA A 357 -9.91 -2.26 -15.32
CA ALA A 357 -10.24 -3.38 -16.20
C ALA A 357 -9.19 -4.51 -16.13
N THR A 358 -7.91 -4.13 -16.03
CA THR A 358 -6.80 -5.08 -15.92
C THR A 358 -6.85 -5.83 -14.59
N THR A 359 -7.09 -5.14 -13.47
CA THR A 359 -7.10 -5.76 -12.15
C THR A 359 -8.35 -6.60 -11.90
N ILE A 360 -9.52 -6.22 -12.45
CA ILE A 360 -10.71 -7.08 -12.45
C ILE A 360 -10.40 -8.42 -13.13
N LEU A 361 -9.69 -8.41 -14.26
CA LEU A 361 -9.30 -9.65 -14.95
C LEU A 361 -8.34 -10.49 -14.09
N ILE A 362 -7.30 -9.87 -13.52
CA ILE A 362 -6.34 -10.55 -12.66
C ILE A 362 -7.04 -11.18 -11.45
N SER A 363 -7.88 -10.41 -10.75
CA SER A 363 -8.57 -10.91 -9.56
C SER A 363 -9.64 -11.94 -9.89
N THR A 364 -10.27 -11.87 -11.06
CA THR A 364 -11.12 -12.98 -11.55
C THR A 364 -10.31 -14.27 -11.67
N VAL A 365 -9.10 -14.20 -12.25
CA VAL A 365 -8.20 -15.35 -12.36
C VAL A 365 -7.79 -15.85 -10.98
N PHE A 366 -7.38 -14.96 -10.06
CA PHE A 366 -7.00 -15.36 -8.70
C PHE A 366 -8.17 -15.99 -7.93
N SER A 367 -9.37 -15.44 -8.00
CA SER A 367 -10.58 -16.03 -7.40
C SER A 367 -10.88 -17.41 -7.98
N ILE A 368 -10.73 -17.62 -9.30
CA ILE A 368 -10.91 -18.94 -9.93
C ILE A 368 -9.85 -19.93 -9.41
N ILE A 369 -8.59 -19.52 -9.32
CA ILE A 369 -7.50 -20.36 -8.78
C ILE A 369 -7.83 -20.79 -7.35
N VAL A 370 -8.21 -19.85 -6.49
CA VAL A 370 -8.56 -20.12 -5.09
C VAL A 370 -9.74 -21.11 -4.98
N LEU A 371 -10.76 -20.96 -5.81
CA LEU A 371 -11.91 -21.88 -5.84
C LEU A 371 -11.56 -23.28 -6.34
N VAL A 372 -10.83 -23.36 -7.46
CA VAL A 372 -10.47 -24.64 -8.10
C VAL A 372 -9.53 -25.44 -7.21
N PHE A 373 -8.55 -24.78 -6.60
CA PHE A 373 -7.52 -25.44 -5.79
C PHE A 373 -7.82 -25.44 -4.28
N ARG A 374 -9.07 -25.14 -3.85
CA ARG A 374 -9.43 -24.99 -2.43
C ARG A 374 -8.85 -26.04 -1.49
N VAL A 375 -8.97 -27.33 -1.83
CA VAL A 375 -8.48 -28.44 -0.99
C VAL A 375 -6.95 -28.54 -1.03
N ALA A 376 -6.35 -28.35 -2.21
CA ALA A 376 -4.90 -28.39 -2.36
C ALA A 376 -4.23 -27.24 -1.60
N LEU A 377 -4.81 -26.04 -1.67
CA LEU A 377 -4.36 -24.85 -0.94
C LEU A 377 -4.48 -25.05 0.58
N SER A 378 -5.54 -25.67 1.09
CA SER A 378 -5.63 -26.00 2.53
C SER A 378 -4.55 -26.98 2.97
N ARG A 379 -4.27 -28.01 2.15
CA ARG A 379 -3.27 -29.05 2.45
C ARG A 379 -1.82 -28.55 2.48
N LEU A 380 -1.54 -27.38 1.89
CA LEU A 380 -0.22 -26.74 2.00
C LEU A 380 0.05 -26.21 3.41
N PHE A 381 -1.00 -25.91 4.19
CA PHE A 381 -0.87 -25.32 5.52
C PHE A 381 -1.05 -26.33 6.65
N THR A 382 -1.89 -27.35 6.45
CA THR A 382 -2.20 -28.32 7.51
C THR A 382 -2.53 -29.69 6.97
N SER A 383 -2.23 -30.72 7.76
CA SER A 383 -2.64 -32.11 7.52
C SER A 383 -3.93 -32.49 8.27
N ASP A 384 -4.47 -31.59 9.09
CA ASP A 384 -5.70 -31.83 9.86
C ASP A 384 -6.93 -31.79 8.94
N ALA A 385 -7.70 -32.89 8.93
CA ALA A 385 -8.87 -33.04 8.06
C ALA A 385 -10.00 -32.07 8.40
N GLU A 386 -10.22 -31.77 9.69
CA GLU A 386 -11.27 -30.84 10.13
C GLU A 386 -10.92 -29.40 9.73
N VAL A 387 -9.65 -29.00 9.86
CA VAL A 387 -9.20 -27.68 9.41
C VAL A 387 -9.25 -27.57 7.89
N ILE A 388 -8.86 -28.62 7.14
CA ILE A 388 -8.97 -28.64 5.67
C ILE A 388 -10.43 -28.45 5.22
N GLU A 389 -11.38 -29.14 5.85
CA GLU A 389 -12.80 -29.00 5.55
C GLU A 389 -13.31 -27.59 5.87
N ALA A 390 -12.95 -27.05 7.04
CA ALA A 390 -13.33 -25.70 7.44
C ALA A 390 -12.80 -24.63 6.47
N VAL A 391 -11.51 -24.69 6.09
CA VAL A 391 -10.93 -23.79 5.08
C VAL A 391 -11.63 -23.94 3.73
N SER A 392 -11.89 -25.17 3.30
CA SER A 392 -12.58 -25.44 2.02
C SER A 392 -14.01 -24.86 1.99
N ASN A 393 -14.69 -24.82 3.12
CA ASN A 393 -16.02 -24.22 3.28
C ASN A 393 -15.97 -22.68 3.33
N LEU A 394 -14.89 -22.09 3.84
CA LEU A 394 -14.65 -20.64 3.84
C LEU A 394 -14.12 -20.12 2.49
N THR A 395 -13.55 -20.99 1.67
CA THR A 395 -12.91 -20.61 0.40
C THR A 395 -13.80 -19.80 -0.56
N PRO A 396 -15.12 -20.02 -0.66
CA PRO A 396 -15.99 -19.14 -1.44
C PRO A 396 -15.97 -17.68 -0.97
N LEU A 397 -15.93 -17.42 0.34
CA LEU A 397 -15.82 -16.06 0.89
C LEU A 397 -14.43 -15.47 0.64
N LEU A 398 -13.39 -16.30 0.73
CA LEU A 398 -12.04 -15.91 0.34
C LEU A 398 -11.99 -15.49 -1.13
N ALA A 399 -12.59 -16.25 -2.03
CA ALA A 399 -12.63 -15.94 -3.46
C ALA A 399 -13.38 -14.63 -3.75
N ILE A 400 -14.47 -14.35 -3.04
CA ILE A 400 -15.17 -13.06 -3.11
C ILE A 400 -14.28 -11.93 -2.60
N SER A 401 -13.57 -12.15 -1.50
CA SER A 401 -12.66 -11.16 -0.90
C SER A 401 -11.50 -10.83 -1.85
N VAL A 402 -10.86 -11.84 -2.44
CA VAL A 402 -9.82 -11.71 -3.48
C VAL A 402 -10.35 -10.95 -4.70
N PHE A 403 -11.60 -11.20 -5.12
CA PHE A 403 -12.20 -10.45 -6.22
C PHE A 403 -12.36 -8.96 -5.88
N LEU A 404 -12.90 -8.65 -4.71
CA LEU A 404 -13.10 -7.27 -4.25
C LEU A 404 -11.77 -6.53 -4.04
N ASN A 405 -10.75 -7.22 -3.55
CA ASN A 405 -9.38 -6.71 -3.43
C ASN A 405 -8.74 -6.40 -4.80
N GLY A 406 -9.28 -6.92 -5.90
CA GLY A 406 -8.89 -6.50 -7.25
C GLY A 406 -9.29 -5.10 -7.64
N ILE A 407 -10.27 -4.54 -6.93
CA ILE A 407 -10.93 -3.28 -7.30
C ILE A 407 -10.62 -2.23 -6.24
N GLN A 408 -10.83 -2.58 -4.97
CA GLN A 408 -10.82 -1.62 -3.88
C GLN A 408 -9.45 -0.94 -3.66
N PRO A 409 -8.31 -1.64 -3.50
CA PRO A 409 -7.00 -1.02 -3.35
C PRO A 409 -6.61 -0.16 -4.55
N ILE A 410 -7.05 -0.54 -5.76
CA ILE A 410 -6.79 0.21 -6.98
C ILE A 410 -7.51 1.56 -6.94
N LEU A 411 -8.78 1.58 -6.54
CA LEU A 411 -9.53 2.82 -6.33
C LEU A 411 -8.96 3.67 -5.19
N SER A 412 -8.47 3.05 -4.10
CA SER A 412 -7.69 3.74 -3.07
C SER A 412 -6.42 4.37 -3.67
N GLY A 413 -5.73 3.67 -4.58
CA GLY A 413 -4.58 4.19 -5.33
C GLY A 413 -4.94 5.41 -6.21
N VAL A 414 -6.08 5.34 -6.91
CA VAL A 414 -6.62 6.49 -7.66
C VAL A 414 -6.87 7.67 -6.72
N ALA A 415 -7.52 7.43 -5.58
CA ALA A 415 -7.79 8.46 -4.59
C ALA A 415 -6.50 9.06 -4.01
N ILE A 416 -5.46 8.27 -3.76
CA ILE A 416 -4.14 8.77 -3.36
C ILE A 416 -3.57 9.64 -4.47
N GLY A 417 -3.50 9.15 -5.72
CA GLY A 417 -2.94 9.91 -6.84
C GLY A 417 -3.63 11.26 -7.07
N SER A 418 -4.95 11.31 -6.89
CA SER A 418 -5.77 12.52 -7.00
C SER A 418 -5.78 13.40 -5.73
N GLY A 419 -5.36 12.85 -4.59
CA GLY A 419 -5.35 13.52 -3.30
C GLY A 419 -6.71 13.63 -2.61
N TRP A 420 -7.52 12.56 -2.65
CA TRP A 420 -8.85 12.44 -2.04
C TRP A 420 -8.85 11.66 -0.71
N GLN A 421 -7.69 11.51 -0.06
CA GLN A 421 -7.54 10.60 1.07
C GLN A 421 -8.53 10.88 2.20
N SER A 422 -8.82 12.16 2.48
CA SER A 422 -9.81 12.55 3.49
C SER A 422 -11.22 12.03 3.17
N VAL A 423 -11.64 12.09 1.90
CA VAL A 423 -12.96 11.60 1.48
C VAL A 423 -13.05 10.10 1.68
N VAL A 424 -12.01 9.37 1.26
CA VAL A 424 -11.95 7.91 1.40
C VAL A 424 -11.87 7.51 2.87
N ALA A 425 -11.19 8.27 3.73
CA ALA A 425 -11.18 8.02 5.17
C ALA A 425 -12.61 8.07 5.78
N TYR A 426 -13.44 9.03 5.38
CA TYR A 426 -14.85 9.09 5.82
C TYR A 426 -15.67 7.92 5.28
N VAL A 427 -15.45 7.53 4.02
CA VAL A 427 -16.11 6.35 3.43
C VAL A 427 -15.71 5.10 4.22
N ASN A 428 -14.42 4.85 4.42
CA ASN A 428 -13.90 3.70 5.17
C ASN A 428 -14.50 3.64 6.58
N LEU A 429 -14.56 4.78 7.29
CA LEU A 429 -15.17 4.83 8.63
C LEU A 429 -16.64 4.37 8.59
N ALA A 430 -17.42 4.88 7.64
CA ALA A 430 -18.83 4.54 7.51
C ALA A 430 -19.04 3.08 7.10
N THR A 431 -18.39 2.63 6.04
CA THR A 431 -18.64 1.30 5.46
C THR A 431 -18.06 0.18 6.31
N TYR A 432 -16.86 0.36 6.87
CA TYR A 432 -16.19 -0.67 7.65
C TYR A 432 -16.67 -0.69 9.10
N TYR A 433 -16.70 0.45 9.78
CA TYR A 433 -16.91 0.48 11.23
C TYR A 433 -18.36 0.73 11.64
N LEU A 434 -19.12 1.53 10.87
CA LEU A 434 -20.53 1.79 11.20
C LEU A 434 -21.50 0.76 10.61
N ILE A 435 -21.08 0.04 9.56
CA ILE A 435 -21.94 -0.92 8.85
C ILE A 435 -21.36 -2.33 8.91
N GLY A 436 -20.20 -2.56 8.28
CA GLY A 436 -19.64 -3.90 8.10
C GLY A 436 -19.32 -4.60 9.43
N LEU A 437 -18.69 -3.90 10.36
CA LEU A 437 -18.33 -4.43 11.68
C LEU A 437 -19.57 -4.81 12.51
N PRO A 438 -20.59 -3.94 12.72
CA PRO A 438 -21.83 -4.31 13.38
C PRO A 438 -22.54 -5.52 12.74
N ILE A 439 -22.62 -5.55 11.41
CA ILE A 439 -23.22 -6.69 10.69
C ILE A 439 -22.42 -7.97 10.96
N GLY A 440 -21.10 -7.92 10.89
CA GLY A 440 -20.22 -9.04 11.19
C GLY A 440 -20.40 -9.56 12.62
N CYS A 441 -20.48 -8.67 13.61
CA CYS A 441 -20.75 -9.05 15.00
C CYS A 441 -22.14 -9.68 15.17
N VAL A 442 -23.18 -9.10 14.58
CA VAL A 442 -24.55 -9.67 14.68
C VAL A 442 -24.60 -11.04 14.03
N LEU A 443 -24.11 -11.18 12.80
CA LEU A 443 -24.10 -12.47 12.09
C LEU A 443 -23.21 -13.49 12.81
N GLY A 444 -22.06 -13.09 13.33
CA GLY A 444 -21.13 -13.99 13.99
C GLY A 444 -21.61 -14.53 15.34
N PHE A 445 -22.17 -13.67 16.20
CA PHE A 445 -22.51 -14.04 17.58
C PHE A 445 -23.99 -14.32 17.82
N LYS A 446 -24.91 -13.78 17.02
CA LYS A 446 -26.36 -13.94 17.21
C LYS A 446 -26.99 -14.98 16.28
N THR A 447 -26.25 -15.47 15.29
CA THR A 447 -26.71 -16.51 14.36
C THR A 447 -25.81 -17.74 14.43
N SER A 448 -26.19 -18.82 13.73
CA SER A 448 -25.37 -20.03 13.61
C SER A 448 -24.18 -19.90 12.64
N LEU A 449 -23.95 -18.72 12.05
CA LEU A 449 -22.91 -18.54 11.03
C LEU A 449 -21.49 -18.45 11.59
N GLY A 450 -21.29 -18.10 12.87
CA GLY A 450 -19.96 -18.05 13.49
C GLY A 450 -18.96 -17.23 12.67
N VAL A 451 -17.79 -17.81 12.35
CA VAL A 451 -16.73 -17.15 11.55
C VAL A 451 -17.24 -16.69 10.19
N THR A 452 -18.06 -17.49 9.52
CA THR A 452 -18.68 -17.12 8.24
C THR A 452 -19.50 -15.85 8.37
N GLY A 453 -20.20 -15.65 9.50
CA GLY A 453 -20.97 -14.44 9.77
C GLY A 453 -20.08 -13.21 9.93
N ILE A 454 -18.97 -13.33 10.66
CA ILE A 454 -17.98 -12.26 10.84
C ILE A 454 -17.38 -11.86 9.48
N TRP A 455 -17.04 -12.84 8.66
CA TRP A 455 -16.45 -12.61 7.34
C TRP A 455 -17.46 -11.98 6.37
N TRP A 456 -18.74 -12.35 6.43
CA TRP A 456 -19.77 -11.61 5.68
C TRP A 456 -19.81 -10.13 6.05
N GLY A 457 -19.57 -9.79 7.32
CA GLY A 457 -19.35 -8.41 7.75
C GLY A 457 -18.23 -7.73 6.96
N LEU A 458 -17.05 -8.38 6.88
CA LEU A 458 -15.90 -7.92 6.09
C LEU A 458 -16.28 -7.67 4.64
N VAL A 459 -16.87 -8.67 3.98
CA VAL A 459 -17.25 -8.62 2.57
C VAL A 459 -18.24 -7.48 2.30
N ILE A 460 -19.25 -7.30 3.16
CA ILE A 460 -20.25 -6.24 3.01
C ILE A 460 -19.60 -4.86 3.18
N GLY A 461 -18.71 -4.70 4.17
CA GLY A 461 -17.98 -3.45 4.37
C GLY A 461 -17.14 -3.08 3.15
N VAL A 462 -16.34 -4.02 2.64
CA VAL A 462 -15.50 -3.85 1.43
C VAL A 462 -16.35 -3.59 0.20
N PHE A 463 -17.44 -4.33 0.01
CA PHE A 463 -18.34 -4.15 -1.13
C PHE A 463 -18.96 -2.75 -1.17
N LEU A 464 -19.52 -2.27 -0.04
CA LEU A 464 -20.12 -0.94 0.05
C LEU A 464 -19.09 0.17 -0.20
N GLN A 465 -17.89 0.00 0.33
CA GLN A 465 -16.77 0.92 0.09
C GLN A 465 -16.42 0.95 -1.40
N THR A 466 -16.26 -0.23 -2.02
CA THR A 466 -15.90 -0.37 -3.44
C THR A 466 -16.93 0.32 -4.33
N VAL A 467 -18.23 0.06 -4.11
CA VAL A 467 -19.31 0.70 -4.86
C VAL A 467 -19.28 2.23 -4.70
N THR A 468 -19.06 2.71 -3.48
CA THR A 468 -18.96 4.14 -3.20
C THR A 468 -17.79 4.78 -3.95
N LEU A 469 -16.61 4.15 -3.92
CA LEU A 469 -15.43 4.65 -4.65
C LEU A 469 -15.63 4.60 -6.17
N ILE A 470 -16.25 3.55 -6.72
CA ILE A 470 -16.60 3.50 -8.15
C ILE A 470 -17.48 4.69 -8.54
N ILE A 471 -18.52 4.98 -7.74
CA ILE A 471 -19.42 6.10 -7.99
C ILE A 471 -18.67 7.43 -7.93
N LEU A 472 -17.84 7.63 -6.90
CA LEU A 472 -17.03 8.85 -6.75
C LEU A 472 -16.12 9.04 -7.96
N THR A 473 -15.32 8.02 -8.31
CA THR A 473 -14.41 8.05 -9.45
C THR A 473 -15.13 8.28 -10.79
N ALA A 474 -16.30 7.68 -10.99
CA ALA A 474 -17.09 7.85 -12.21
C ALA A 474 -17.67 9.27 -12.34
N ARG A 475 -17.96 9.93 -11.22
CA ARG A 475 -18.53 11.29 -11.14
C ARG A 475 -17.46 12.39 -11.10
N THR A 476 -16.18 12.04 -10.96
CA THR A 476 -15.08 12.99 -10.92
C THR A 476 -14.96 13.79 -12.22
N ASP A 477 -14.93 15.11 -12.08
CA ASP A 477 -14.43 16.00 -13.13
C ASP A 477 -12.89 16.08 -13.04
N TRP A 478 -12.23 15.39 -13.95
CA TRP A 478 -10.78 15.29 -13.98
C TRP A 478 -10.07 16.62 -14.28
N ASN A 479 -10.76 17.58 -14.92
CA ASN A 479 -10.19 18.92 -15.14
C ASN A 479 -10.10 19.71 -13.83
N ILE A 480 -11.10 19.57 -12.96
CA ILE A 480 -11.07 20.16 -11.61
C ILE A 480 -9.93 19.53 -10.79
N GLU A 481 -9.67 18.24 -10.96
CA GLU A 481 -8.56 17.58 -10.24
C GLU A 481 -7.18 18.05 -10.70
N VAL A 482 -7.01 18.32 -12.00
CA VAL A 482 -5.80 19.00 -12.52
C VAL A 482 -5.64 20.39 -11.90
N GLN A 483 -6.73 21.16 -11.79
CA GLN A 483 -6.71 22.48 -11.16
C GLN A 483 -6.28 22.38 -9.69
N LYS A 484 -6.87 21.45 -8.92
CA LYS A 484 -6.49 21.19 -7.53
C LYS A 484 -5.03 20.75 -7.38
N ALA A 485 -4.53 19.90 -8.27
CA ALA A 485 -3.12 19.50 -8.28
C ALA A 485 -2.21 20.72 -8.50
N THR A 486 -2.57 21.59 -9.45
CA THR A 486 -1.85 22.83 -9.72
C THR A 486 -1.85 23.78 -8.53
N GLU A 487 -3.00 23.97 -7.87
CA GLU A 487 -3.15 24.81 -6.67
C GLU A 487 -2.31 24.29 -5.49
N ARG A 488 -2.29 22.96 -5.27
CA ARG A 488 -1.44 22.34 -4.25
C ARG A 488 0.03 22.67 -4.46
N LEU A 489 0.50 22.61 -5.71
CA LEU A 489 1.90 22.94 -6.04
C LEU A 489 2.19 24.44 -5.90
N LYS A 490 1.28 25.32 -6.34
CA LYS A 490 1.43 26.78 -6.19
C LYS A 490 1.53 27.18 -4.72
N LYS A 491 0.64 26.68 -3.87
CA LYS A 491 0.66 26.97 -2.43
C LYS A 491 1.97 26.54 -1.78
N SER A 492 2.52 25.40 -2.19
CA SER A 492 3.84 24.96 -1.71
C SER A 492 4.97 25.91 -2.15
N ALA A 493 4.90 26.49 -3.34
CA ALA A 493 5.93 27.39 -3.87
C ALA A 493 5.80 28.84 -3.38
N GLU A 494 4.57 29.30 -3.11
CA GLU A 494 4.30 30.63 -2.54
C GLU A 494 4.78 30.75 -1.10
N ASP A 495 4.57 29.69 -0.29
CA ASP A 495 5.16 29.58 1.06
C ASP A 495 6.70 29.71 1.01
N ASP A 496 7.35 29.18 -0.03
CA ASP A 496 8.80 29.31 -0.22
C ASP A 496 9.24 30.72 -0.66
N THR A 497 8.39 31.43 -1.42
CA THR A 497 8.72 32.75 -2.02
C THR A 497 8.48 33.90 -1.06
N LEU A 498 7.39 33.88 -0.29
CA LEU A 498 7.09 34.90 0.73
C LEU A 498 8.20 34.97 1.79
N ASP A 499 8.78 33.82 2.12
CA ASP A 499 9.86 33.70 3.10
C ASP A 499 11.20 34.22 2.60
N LEU A 500 11.52 34.11 1.30
CA LEU A 500 12.72 34.72 0.73
C LEU A 500 12.69 36.25 0.82
N VAL A 501 11.50 36.84 0.69
CA VAL A 501 11.28 38.29 0.83
C VAL A 501 11.36 38.74 2.28
N VAL A 502 11.00 37.89 3.24
CA VAL A 502 11.15 38.17 4.69
C VAL A 502 12.60 37.98 5.15
N ALA A 503 13.34 37.01 4.61
CA ALA A 503 14.74 36.76 4.97
C ALA A 503 15.76 37.76 4.37
N THR A 504 15.32 38.58 3.40
CA THR A 504 16.14 39.64 2.76
C THR A 504 15.84 41.04 3.29
N LYS A 505 14.98 41.15 4.31
CA LYS A 505 14.76 42.35 5.12
C LYS A 505 15.35 42.14 6.50
#